data_AF-A0A7R9GFG7-F1
#
_entry.id   AF-A0A7R9GFG7-F1
#
_cell.length_a   1.000
_cell.length_b   1.000
_cell.length_c   1.000
_cell.angle_alpha   90.00
_cell.angle_beta   90.00
_cell.angle_gamma   90.00
#
_symmetry.space_group_name_H-M   'P 1'
#
loop_
_entity.id
_entity.type
_entity.pdbx_description
1 polymer ?
#
loop_
_entity_poly.entity_id
_entity_poly.type
_entity_poly.pdbx_seq_one_letter_code
_entity_poly.pdbx_strand_id
1 'polypeptide(L)'
;MPHGAHPVRLFATDSSEVDLTNSTCMRATDDGERIIIPDRRTCVATGLSLNGALFISPKEHLDALIFVAGQMGPGVMDGTGSFLESVSSQELAYWLTVTDWEAFQCIHPYELLYKVLEGESLSGQPMTGNLDVFIRRTSELQYWAATEILGSHEEVHQSGCLVSSCQEYGNVNGALAIVSGLSTPAISRLNHTWEKLPTRIRKVFGELEGLTDPSRNHRRYRMYVGTLKPPVIPYMPILLKDMTFSHEGNQTLLDSLVNFEKMHLLAQSLRMMRACRARSWEIPPPPSTKSEAEVRSYVTSLHVIDCERILNQMSQRVEPRR
;
A
#
# COMPACT_ATOMS: atom_id res chain seq x y z
N MET A 1 2.86 8.92 18.39
CA MET A 1 3.41 8.42 17.10
C MET A 1 2.40 7.47 16.51
N PRO A 2 2.15 7.46 15.19
CA PRO A 2 1.19 6.51 14.63
C PRO A 2 1.75 5.10 14.81
N HIS A 3 0.95 4.23 15.44
CA HIS A 3 1.23 2.81 15.59
C HIS A 3 1.06 2.16 14.21
N GLY A 4 2.16 1.83 13.52
CA GLY A 4 2.13 1.25 12.17
C GLY A 4 3.27 1.68 11.23
N ALA A 5 4.15 2.59 11.67
CA ALA A 5 5.37 2.88 10.91
C ALA A 5 6.42 1.79 11.19
N HIS A 6 6.67 0.93 10.21
CA HIS A 6 7.85 0.07 10.22
C HIS A 6 9.13 0.89 10.38
N PRO A 7 10.11 0.43 11.18
CA PRO A 7 11.34 1.18 11.38
C PRO A 7 12.08 1.35 10.04
N VAL A 8 12.36 2.61 9.69
CA VAL A 8 13.20 2.94 8.54
C VAL A 8 14.61 2.44 8.82
N ARG A 9 15.12 1.55 7.97
CA ARG A 9 16.47 1.00 8.10
C ARG A 9 17.45 2.00 7.47
N LEU A 10 18.22 2.67 8.34
CA LEU A 10 19.30 3.56 7.96
C LEU A 10 20.62 2.79 8.02
N PHE A 11 21.38 2.79 6.92
CA PHE A 11 22.71 2.20 6.86
C PHE A 11 23.74 3.29 6.56
N ALA A 12 24.79 3.33 7.36
CA ALA A 12 25.96 4.16 7.15
C ALA A 12 27.17 3.24 6.91
N THR A 13 28.09 3.67 6.05
CA THR A 13 29.36 2.95 5.83
C THR A 13 30.21 2.97 7.10
N ASP A 14 30.80 1.83 7.41
CA ASP A 14 31.45 1.53 8.68
C ASP A 14 32.85 2.19 8.76
N SER A 15 32.91 3.45 9.20
CA SER A 15 34.11 4.09 9.79
C SER A 15 33.81 5.55 10.15
N SER A 16 34.21 5.98 11.35
CA SER A 16 34.52 7.37 11.78
C SER A 16 33.71 8.52 11.15
N GLU A 17 32.84 9.18 11.94
CA GLU A 17 32.14 10.45 11.62
C GLU A 17 31.78 10.63 10.14
N VAL A 18 30.57 10.20 9.76
CA VAL A 18 30.02 10.45 8.42
C VAL A 18 30.05 11.96 8.14
N ASP A 19 30.97 12.40 7.28
CA ASP A 19 31.02 13.78 6.81
C ASP A 19 29.80 14.06 5.92
N LEU A 20 28.76 14.62 6.54
CA LEU A 20 27.50 14.98 5.87
C LEU A 20 27.69 16.03 4.77
N THR A 21 28.81 16.76 4.74
CA THR A 21 29.06 17.79 3.72
C THR A 21 29.53 17.20 2.38
N ASN A 22 30.16 16.03 2.40
CA ASN A 22 30.61 15.30 1.21
C ASN A 22 29.81 14.00 0.94
N SER A 23 28.79 13.73 1.76
CA SER A 23 27.94 12.55 1.62
C SER A 23 26.71 12.85 0.77
N THR A 24 26.20 11.82 0.09
CA THR A 24 24.94 11.87 -0.65
C THR A 24 23.98 10.83 -0.07
N CYS A 25 22.71 11.19 0.00
CA CYS A 25 21.64 10.30 0.42
C CYS A 25 21.09 9.53 -0.79
N MET A 26 20.95 8.21 -0.64
CA MET A 26 20.43 7.33 -1.67
C MET A 26 19.36 6.44 -1.04
N ARG A 27 18.26 6.23 -1.77
CA ARG A 27 17.35 5.12 -1.48
C ARG A 27 17.70 3.97 -2.39
N ALA A 28 17.57 2.76 -1.88
CA ALA A 28 17.67 1.59 -2.70
C ALA A 28 16.55 0.60 -2.36
N THR A 29 16.09 -0.11 -3.38
CA THR A 29 15.04 -1.12 -3.32
C THR A 29 15.64 -2.52 -3.31
N ASP A 30 14.81 -3.50 -2.97
CA ASP A 30 15.15 -4.91 -2.79
C ASP A 30 15.53 -5.62 -4.11
N ASP A 31 15.02 -5.11 -5.24
CA ASP A 31 15.41 -5.51 -6.61
C ASP A 31 16.76 -4.90 -7.07
N GLY A 32 17.37 -4.04 -6.25
CA GLY A 32 18.66 -3.43 -6.50
C GLY A 32 18.61 -2.09 -7.23
N GLU A 33 17.42 -1.52 -7.49
CA GLU A 33 17.31 -0.14 -7.99
C GLU A 33 17.89 0.84 -6.97
N ARG A 34 18.66 1.82 -7.46
CA ARG A 34 19.36 2.82 -6.63
C ARG A 34 19.03 4.21 -7.14
N ILE A 35 18.51 5.05 -6.26
CA ILE A 35 18.07 6.40 -6.62
C ILE A 35 18.67 7.40 -5.64
N ILE A 36 19.47 8.32 -6.18
CA ILE A 36 20.00 9.46 -5.42
C ILE A 36 18.83 10.37 -5.04
N ILE A 37 18.79 10.77 -3.77
CA ILE A 37 17.77 11.65 -3.23
C ILE A 37 18.29 13.10 -3.29
N PRO A 38 17.55 14.03 -3.93
CA PRO A 38 17.91 15.44 -3.92
C PRO A 38 17.87 16.04 -2.51
N ASP A 39 18.80 16.94 -2.20
CA ASP A 39 18.94 17.58 -0.87
C ASP A 39 17.67 18.29 -0.38
N ARG A 40 16.84 18.77 -1.31
CA ARG A 40 15.59 19.49 -0.98
C ARG A 40 14.39 18.58 -0.76
N ARG A 41 14.54 17.25 -0.91
CA ARG A 41 13.44 16.31 -0.78
C ARG A 41 13.03 16.16 0.69
N THR A 42 11.75 16.36 0.97
CA THR A 42 11.12 16.13 2.27
C THR A 42 10.47 14.74 2.32
N CYS A 43 10.05 14.29 3.51
CA CYS A 43 9.33 13.01 3.69
C CYS A 43 10.05 11.77 3.13
N VAL A 44 11.39 11.82 3.03
CA VAL A 44 12.22 10.75 2.46
C VAL A 44 11.98 9.40 3.13
N ALA A 45 11.91 9.41 4.46
CA ALA A 45 11.70 8.22 5.30
C ALA A 45 10.36 7.51 5.02
N THR A 46 9.28 8.28 4.87
CA THR A 46 7.93 7.74 4.62
C THR A 46 7.72 7.37 3.15
N GLY A 47 8.49 7.96 2.23
CA GLY A 47 8.43 7.70 0.79
C GLY A 47 9.31 6.56 0.28
N LEU A 48 9.85 5.72 1.18
CA LEU A 48 10.56 4.49 0.80
C LEU A 48 9.59 3.40 0.31
N SER A 49 10.11 2.45 -0.49
CA SER A 49 9.40 1.21 -0.78
C SER A 49 9.23 0.36 0.50
N LEU A 50 8.56 -0.79 0.40
CA LEU A 50 8.22 -1.60 1.57
C LEU A 50 9.48 -2.12 2.25
N ASN A 51 10.38 -2.76 1.50
CA ASN A 51 11.68 -3.23 1.97
C ASN A 51 12.84 -2.32 1.56
N GLY A 52 12.54 -1.07 1.19
CA GLY A 52 13.53 -0.08 0.81
C GLY A 52 14.39 0.39 1.98
N ALA A 53 15.64 0.73 1.69
CA ALA A 53 16.60 1.20 2.68
C ALA A 53 17.21 2.54 2.27
N LEU A 54 17.65 3.30 3.27
CA LEU A 54 18.40 4.54 3.09
C LEU A 54 19.89 4.29 3.34
N PHE A 55 20.68 4.79 2.41
CA PHE A 55 22.13 4.78 2.47
C PHE A 55 22.66 6.20 2.46
N ILE A 56 23.64 6.46 3.31
CA ILE A 56 24.42 7.70 3.29
C ILE A 56 25.86 7.31 3.01
N SER A 57 26.41 7.83 1.92
CA SER A 57 27.78 7.52 1.49
C SER A 57 28.37 8.64 0.64
N PRO A 58 29.70 8.83 0.62
CA PRO A 58 30.37 9.67 -0.37
C PRO A 58 30.00 9.23 -1.80
N LYS A 59 29.91 10.20 -2.73
CA LYS A 59 29.50 9.92 -4.13
C LYS A 59 30.35 8.85 -4.81
N GLU A 60 31.64 8.81 -4.49
CA GLU A 60 32.63 7.86 -5.02
C GLU A 60 32.41 6.40 -4.57
N HIS A 61 31.67 6.18 -3.48
CA HIS A 61 31.43 4.84 -2.93
C HIS A 61 30.02 4.31 -3.21
N LEU A 62 29.16 5.09 -3.88
CA LEU A 62 27.77 4.71 -4.14
C LEU A 62 27.65 3.43 -4.97
N ASP A 63 28.54 3.21 -5.92
CA ASP A 63 28.54 2.02 -6.79
C ASP A 63 28.94 0.76 -6.01
N ALA A 64 29.78 0.91 -4.98
CA ALA A 64 30.29 -0.18 -4.15
C ALA A 64 29.33 -0.61 -3.03
N LEU A 65 28.21 0.10 -2.82
CA LEU A 65 27.20 -0.30 -1.85
C LEU A 65 26.60 -1.65 -2.26
N ILE A 66 26.53 -2.59 -1.33
CA ILE A 66 25.93 -3.92 -1.54
C ILE A 66 24.84 -4.11 -0.49
N PHE A 67 23.69 -4.60 -0.93
CA PHE A 67 22.65 -5.05 -0.02
C PHE A 67 23.11 -6.32 0.70
N VAL A 68 23.14 -6.28 2.03
CA VAL A 68 23.47 -7.46 2.82
C VAL A 68 22.22 -8.32 2.95
N ALA A 69 22.31 -9.57 2.50
CA ALA A 69 21.25 -10.57 2.72
C ALA A 69 21.00 -10.73 4.23
N GLY A 70 19.81 -10.31 4.69
CA GLY A 70 19.46 -10.09 6.10
C GLY A 70 18.87 -8.70 6.37
N GLN A 71 19.16 -7.72 5.50
CA GLN A 71 18.47 -6.43 5.45
C GLN A 71 17.09 -6.52 4.79
N MET A 72 16.75 -7.65 4.18
CA MET A 72 15.53 -7.95 3.40
C MET A 72 14.37 -8.48 4.25
N GLY A 73 14.34 -8.11 5.54
CA GLY A 73 13.47 -8.75 6.53
C GLY A 73 13.98 -10.13 6.99
N PRO A 74 13.45 -10.68 8.09
CA PRO A 74 13.72 -12.08 8.46
C PRO A 74 13.33 -12.98 7.28
N GLY A 75 14.15 -13.99 7.00
CA GLY A 75 13.86 -14.96 5.95
C GLY A 75 12.44 -15.49 6.14
N VAL A 76 11.65 -15.44 5.07
CA VAL A 76 10.23 -15.84 4.97
C VAL A 76 10.02 -17.36 5.21
N MET A 77 10.89 -17.98 6.00
CA MET A 77 10.95 -19.41 6.24
C MET A 77 10.11 -19.83 7.44
N ASP A 78 9.80 -18.93 8.37
CA ASP A 78 8.84 -19.20 9.44
C ASP A 78 7.49 -18.60 9.04
N GLY A 79 6.70 -19.39 8.30
CA GLY A 79 5.40 -18.97 7.80
C GLY A 79 4.47 -18.49 8.94
N THR A 80 3.82 -17.36 8.71
CA THR A 80 2.75 -16.79 9.54
C THR A 80 1.45 -17.59 9.49
N GLY A 81 1.40 -18.65 8.68
CA GLY A 81 0.21 -19.50 8.49
C GLY A 81 -0.37 -20.06 9.79
N SER A 82 0.46 -20.49 10.75
CA SER A 82 -0.04 -20.97 12.05
C SER A 82 -0.79 -19.90 12.85
N PHE A 83 -0.39 -18.63 12.70
CA PHE A 83 -1.10 -17.50 13.28
C PHE A 83 -2.39 -17.21 12.52
N LEU A 84 -2.32 -17.15 11.19
CA LEU A 84 -3.48 -16.88 10.33
C LEU A 84 -4.58 -17.93 10.48
N GLU A 85 -4.24 -19.22 10.56
CA GLU A 85 -5.21 -20.30 10.81
C GLU A 85 -5.96 -20.12 12.14
N SER A 86 -5.31 -19.49 13.12
CA SER A 86 -5.86 -19.27 14.45
C SER A 86 -6.68 -17.97 14.59
N VAL A 87 -6.78 -17.15 13.53
CA VAL A 87 -7.52 -15.88 13.51
C VAL A 87 -8.56 -15.90 12.40
N SER A 88 -9.81 -15.56 12.74
CA SER A 88 -10.87 -15.54 11.73
C SER A 88 -10.65 -14.43 10.68
N SER A 89 -11.06 -14.65 9.43
CA SER A 89 -11.01 -13.62 8.39
C SER A 89 -11.76 -12.34 8.77
N GLN A 90 -12.84 -12.46 9.54
CA GLN A 90 -13.63 -11.32 10.00
C GLN A 90 -12.86 -10.50 11.05
N GLU A 91 -12.20 -11.17 12.00
CA GLU A 91 -11.35 -10.52 13.00
C GLU A 91 -10.15 -9.83 12.37
N LEU A 92 -9.48 -10.50 11.43
CA LEU A 92 -8.36 -9.92 10.71
C LEU A 92 -8.81 -8.70 9.88
N ALA A 93 -9.93 -8.79 9.16
CA ALA A 93 -10.51 -7.66 8.42
C ALA A 93 -10.88 -6.48 9.32
N TYR A 94 -11.39 -6.76 10.51
CA TYR A 94 -11.74 -5.74 11.50
C TYR A 94 -10.50 -4.93 11.89
N TRP A 95 -9.43 -5.61 12.33
CA TRP A 95 -8.21 -4.95 12.79
C TRP A 95 -7.43 -4.28 11.66
N LEU A 96 -7.44 -4.85 10.46
CA LEU A 96 -6.97 -4.17 9.25
C LEU A 96 -7.74 -2.88 9.00
N THR A 97 -9.07 -2.92 9.06
CA THR A 97 -9.92 -1.74 8.83
C THR A 97 -9.74 -0.67 9.89
N VAL A 98 -9.63 -1.04 11.18
CA VAL A 98 -9.33 -0.08 12.26
C VAL A 98 -8.01 0.63 11.98
N THR A 99 -6.95 -0.13 11.69
CA THR A 99 -5.62 0.42 11.43
C THR A 99 -5.60 1.30 10.16
N ASP A 100 -6.26 0.84 9.08
CA ASP A 100 -6.41 1.60 7.84
C ASP A 100 -7.21 2.88 8.08
N TRP A 101 -8.27 2.83 8.89
CA TRP A 101 -9.10 3.98 9.20
C TRP A 101 -8.32 5.03 9.98
N GLU A 102 -7.56 4.63 11.01
CA GLU A 102 -6.69 5.52 11.77
C GLU A 102 -5.66 6.22 10.85
N ALA A 103 -4.97 5.44 10.01
CA ALA A 103 -3.99 5.99 9.06
C ALA A 103 -4.66 6.92 8.03
N PHE A 104 -5.84 6.55 7.52
CA PHE A 104 -6.61 7.38 6.60
C PHE A 104 -6.98 8.71 7.26
N GLN A 105 -7.50 8.72 8.48
CA GLN A 105 -7.88 9.93 9.21
C GLN A 105 -6.71 10.89 9.44
N CYS A 106 -5.49 10.39 9.59
CA CYS A 106 -4.29 11.23 9.73
C CYS A 106 -3.93 12.03 8.46
N ILE A 107 -4.38 11.60 7.27
CA ILE A 107 -4.05 12.29 6.03
C ILE A 107 -4.77 13.64 5.98
N HIS A 108 -4.00 14.72 6.03
CA HIS A 108 -4.55 16.06 5.79
C HIS A 108 -4.87 16.24 4.30
N PRO A 109 -5.99 16.87 3.91
CA PRO A 109 -6.35 17.05 2.49
C PRO A 109 -5.28 17.76 1.64
N TYR A 110 -4.46 18.62 2.26
CA TYR A 110 -3.33 19.26 1.55
C TYR A 110 -2.20 18.31 1.19
N GLU A 111 -2.03 17.18 1.89
CA GLU A 111 -1.04 16.17 1.51
C GLU A 111 -1.33 15.62 0.11
N LEU A 112 -2.62 15.46 -0.25
CA LEU A 112 -3.02 15.06 -1.60
C LEU A 112 -2.64 16.11 -2.65
N LEU A 113 -2.81 17.40 -2.33
CA LEU A 113 -2.40 18.47 -3.23
C LEU A 113 -0.89 18.50 -3.38
N TYR A 114 -0.14 18.45 -2.27
CA TYR A 114 1.32 18.43 -2.29
C TYR A 114 1.87 17.24 -3.07
N LYS A 115 1.23 16.08 -2.95
CA LYS A 115 1.62 14.88 -3.71
C LYS A 115 1.44 15.04 -5.21
N VAL A 116 0.32 15.64 -5.63
CA VAL A 116 -0.02 15.84 -7.05
C VAL A 116 0.80 16.97 -7.68
N LEU A 117 1.19 17.94 -6.86
CA LEU A 117 2.04 19.08 -7.25
C LEU A 117 3.53 18.79 -7.00
N GLU A 118 3.92 17.53 -6.74
CA GLU A 118 5.32 17.15 -6.52
C GLU A 118 6.14 17.51 -7.78
N GLY A 119 7.21 18.30 -7.59
CA GLY A 119 8.04 18.81 -8.70
C GLY A 119 7.74 20.26 -9.11
N GLU A 120 6.60 20.81 -8.69
CA GLU A 120 6.33 22.24 -8.83
C GLU A 120 7.15 23.05 -7.81
N SER A 121 7.47 24.30 -8.16
CA SER A 121 8.14 25.24 -7.25
C SER A 121 7.16 25.76 -6.20
N LEU A 122 6.77 24.90 -5.26
CA LEU A 122 5.90 25.25 -4.15
C LEU A 122 6.67 26.04 -3.09
N SER A 123 6.05 27.09 -2.57
CA SER A 123 6.58 27.81 -1.41
C SER A 123 6.45 26.96 -0.15
N GLY A 124 7.54 26.81 0.60
CA GLY A 124 7.59 26.06 1.85
C GLY A 124 8.12 24.64 1.69
N GLN A 125 8.05 23.86 2.78
CA GLN A 125 8.42 22.44 2.78
C GLN A 125 7.13 21.60 2.72
N PRO A 126 6.68 21.13 1.55
CA PRO A 126 5.51 20.27 1.46
C PRO A 126 5.76 18.99 2.25
N MET A 127 4.80 18.59 3.08
CA MET A 127 4.86 17.36 3.87
C MET A 127 3.73 16.45 3.44
N THR A 128 4.06 15.21 3.07
CA THR A 128 3.13 14.17 2.59
C THR A 128 3.18 12.90 3.43
N GLY A 129 3.79 12.97 4.62
CA GLY A 129 4.17 11.78 5.38
C GLY A 129 3.02 10.84 5.74
N ASN A 130 1.84 11.35 6.09
CA ASN A 130 0.70 10.48 6.42
C ASN A 130 0.14 9.84 5.15
N LEU A 131 0.08 10.60 4.06
CA LEU A 131 -0.32 10.07 2.75
C LEU A 131 0.65 9.00 2.26
N ASP A 132 1.96 9.22 2.39
CA ASP A 132 3.00 8.28 1.98
C ASP A 132 2.89 6.97 2.78
N VAL A 133 2.69 7.06 4.11
CA VAL A 133 2.44 5.90 4.97
C VAL A 133 1.18 5.14 4.53
N PHE A 134 0.10 5.84 4.19
CA PHE A 134 -1.13 5.20 3.75
C PHE A 134 -0.99 4.53 2.37
N ILE A 135 -0.31 5.19 1.42
CA ILE A 135 0.00 4.60 0.10
C ILE A 135 0.86 3.35 0.29
N ARG A 136 1.91 3.44 1.12
CA ARG A 136 2.78 2.30 1.45
C ARG A 136 1.97 1.17 2.07
N ARG A 137 1.03 1.44 2.96
CA ARG A 137 0.14 0.44 3.56
C ARG A 137 -0.77 -0.24 2.53
N THR A 138 -1.28 0.49 1.53
CA THR A 138 -2.02 -0.12 0.41
C THR A 138 -1.14 -1.09 -0.37
N SER A 139 0.11 -0.72 -0.66
CA SER A 139 1.08 -1.63 -1.30
C SER A 139 1.44 -2.82 -0.40
N GLU A 140 1.59 -2.59 0.91
CA GLU A 140 1.87 -3.63 1.89
C GLU A 140 0.81 -4.73 1.85
N LEU A 141 -0.48 -4.38 1.87
CA LEU A 141 -1.57 -5.35 1.79
C LEU A 141 -1.59 -6.12 0.47
N GLN A 142 -1.24 -5.46 -0.63
CA GLN A 142 -1.12 -6.11 -1.94
C GLN A 142 -0.03 -7.19 -1.94
N TYR A 143 1.18 -6.85 -1.47
CA TYR A 143 2.29 -7.80 -1.44
C TYR A 143 2.16 -8.84 -0.33
N TRP A 144 1.56 -8.48 0.80
CA TRP A 144 1.22 -9.40 1.88
C TRP A 144 0.33 -10.54 1.37
N ALA A 145 -0.76 -10.21 0.66
CA ALA A 145 -1.65 -11.22 0.11
C ALA A 145 -0.92 -12.23 -0.81
N ALA A 146 -0.01 -11.74 -1.66
CA ALA A 146 0.80 -12.60 -2.52
C ALA A 146 1.85 -13.41 -1.73
N THR A 147 2.46 -12.80 -0.71
CA THR A 147 3.48 -13.42 0.14
C THR A 147 2.91 -14.59 0.92
N GLU A 148 1.75 -14.40 1.56
CA GLU A 148 1.09 -15.46 2.33
C GLU A 148 0.76 -16.64 1.43
N ILE A 149 0.02 -16.43 0.33
CA ILE A 149 -0.40 -17.54 -0.55
C ILE A 149 0.76 -18.36 -1.12
N LEU A 150 1.91 -17.72 -1.35
CA LEU A 150 3.10 -18.42 -1.85
C LEU A 150 3.92 -19.07 -0.72
N GLY A 151 3.78 -18.60 0.52
CA GLY A 151 4.45 -19.15 1.71
C GLY A 151 3.66 -20.27 2.39
N SER A 152 2.33 -20.16 2.41
CA SER A 152 1.39 -21.12 2.96
C SER A 152 0.60 -21.73 1.80
N HIS A 153 0.96 -22.95 1.41
CA HIS A 153 0.50 -23.63 0.19
C HIS A 153 -1.04 -23.78 0.01
N GLU A 154 -1.91 -23.31 0.92
CA GLU A 154 -3.37 -23.55 0.89
C GLU A 154 -4.30 -22.38 1.35
N GLU A 155 -3.84 -21.12 1.46
CA GLU A 155 -4.61 -20.05 2.14
C GLU A 155 -5.55 -19.17 1.29
N VAL A 156 -5.71 -19.41 -0.01
CA VAL A 156 -6.50 -18.51 -0.90
C VAL A 156 -7.97 -18.38 -0.46
N HIS A 157 -8.53 -19.40 0.20
CA HIS A 157 -9.89 -19.33 0.75
C HIS A 157 -10.00 -18.27 1.85
N GLN A 158 -9.02 -18.21 2.76
CA GLN A 158 -8.98 -17.23 3.84
C GLN A 158 -8.84 -15.81 3.30
N SER A 159 -8.03 -15.60 2.26
CA SER A 159 -7.90 -14.32 1.56
C SER A 159 -9.23 -13.90 0.90
N GLY A 160 -9.96 -14.84 0.29
CA GLY A 160 -11.28 -14.54 -0.29
C GLY A 160 -12.33 -14.13 0.74
N CYS A 161 -12.39 -14.81 1.89
CA CYS A 161 -13.24 -14.42 3.01
C CYS A 161 -12.83 -13.06 3.60
N LEU A 162 -11.52 -12.82 3.74
CA LEU A 162 -10.96 -11.56 4.24
C LEU A 162 -11.38 -10.36 3.39
N VAL A 163 -11.29 -10.51 2.07
CA VAL A 163 -11.72 -9.49 1.10
C VAL A 163 -13.20 -9.15 1.27
N SER A 164 -14.06 -10.15 1.43
CA SER A 164 -15.50 -9.95 1.69
C SER A 164 -15.73 -9.18 2.99
N SER A 165 -15.02 -9.54 4.07
CA SER A 165 -15.16 -8.87 5.36
C SER A 165 -14.63 -7.43 5.33
N CYS A 166 -13.52 -7.13 4.63
CA CYS A 166 -13.05 -5.75 4.42
C CYS A 166 -14.11 -4.91 3.69
N GLN A 167 -14.77 -5.49 2.68
CA GLN A 167 -15.84 -4.83 1.94
C GLN A 167 -17.04 -4.50 2.86
N GLU A 168 -17.45 -5.44 3.71
CA GLU A 168 -18.54 -5.26 4.68
C GLU A 168 -18.25 -4.13 5.69
N TYR A 169 -16.98 -3.96 6.08
CA TYR A 169 -16.54 -2.89 6.97
C TYR A 169 -16.34 -1.53 6.30
N GLY A 170 -16.64 -1.42 5.00
CA GLY A 170 -16.44 -0.18 4.23
C GLY A 170 -14.98 0.10 3.86
N ASN A 171 -14.08 -0.87 4.06
CA ASN A 171 -12.68 -0.78 3.69
C ASN A 171 -12.45 -1.23 2.24
N VAL A 172 -12.88 -0.39 1.29
CA VAL A 172 -12.71 -0.65 -0.15
C VAL A 172 -11.24 -0.64 -0.53
N ASN A 173 -10.41 0.18 0.14
CA ASN A 173 -8.97 0.23 -0.08
C ASN A 173 -8.30 -1.12 0.20
N GLY A 174 -8.49 -1.67 1.40
CA GLY A 174 -7.91 -2.96 1.79
C GLY A 174 -8.42 -4.11 0.94
N ALA A 175 -9.73 -4.16 0.66
CA ALA A 175 -10.32 -5.18 -0.21
C ALA A 175 -9.69 -5.18 -1.61
N LEU A 176 -9.58 -4.01 -2.25
CA LEU A 176 -9.00 -3.91 -3.60
C LEU A 176 -7.47 -4.03 -3.61
N ALA A 177 -6.78 -3.68 -2.53
CA ALA A 177 -5.34 -3.95 -2.38
C ALA A 177 -5.05 -5.45 -2.39
N ILE A 178 -5.79 -6.22 -1.57
CA ILE A 178 -5.68 -7.68 -1.54
C ILE A 178 -6.02 -8.26 -2.92
N VAL A 179 -7.16 -7.86 -3.51
CA VAL A 179 -7.55 -8.32 -4.86
C VAL A 179 -6.46 -8.05 -5.89
N SER A 180 -5.85 -6.85 -5.88
CA SER A 180 -4.75 -6.51 -6.78
C SER A 180 -3.54 -7.42 -6.61
N GLY A 181 -3.24 -7.86 -5.37
CA GLY A 181 -2.16 -8.80 -5.07
C GLY A 181 -2.44 -10.20 -5.62
N LEU A 182 -3.69 -10.65 -5.47
CA LEU A 182 -4.16 -11.94 -5.98
C LEU A 182 -4.27 -11.99 -7.51
N SER A 183 -4.51 -10.84 -8.16
CA SER A 183 -4.54 -10.71 -9.61
C SER A 183 -3.14 -10.61 -10.25
N THR A 184 -2.06 -10.61 -9.46
CA THR A 184 -0.70 -10.59 -10.02
C THR A 184 -0.39 -11.86 -10.83
N PRO A 185 0.52 -11.80 -11.82
CA PRO A 185 0.90 -12.98 -12.61
C PRO A 185 1.45 -14.15 -11.78
N ALA A 186 2.09 -13.86 -10.64
CA ALA A 186 2.61 -14.87 -9.72
C ALA A 186 1.50 -15.68 -9.05
N ILE A 187 0.34 -15.09 -8.78
CA ILE A 187 -0.78 -15.75 -8.08
C ILE A 187 -1.84 -16.24 -9.07
N SER A 188 -2.24 -15.43 -10.03
CA SER A 188 -3.28 -15.77 -11.02
C SER A 188 -2.99 -17.02 -11.85
N ARG A 189 -1.71 -17.41 -11.96
CA ARG A 189 -1.28 -18.62 -12.69
C ARG A 189 -1.41 -19.93 -11.92
N LEU A 190 -1.74 -19.89 -10.62
CA LEU A 190 -1.83 -21.05 -9.73
C LEU A 190 -3.18 -21.78 -9.95
N ASN A 191 -3.38 -22.33 -11.15
CA ASN A 191 -4.66 -22.87 -11.59
C ASN A 191 -5.21 -23.94 -10.62
N HIS A 192 -4.35 -24.83 -10.12
CA HIS A 192 -4.80 -25.89 -9.20
C HIS A 192 -5.27 -25.33 -7.87
N THR A 193 -4.58 -24.29 -7.36
CA THR A 193 -4.97 -23.57 -6.15
C THR A 193 -6.33 -22.86 -6.34
N TRP A 194 -6.54 -22.18 -7.48
CA TRP A 194 -7.81 -21.53 -7.79
C TRP A 194 -8.97 -22.53 -7.98
N GLU A 195 -8.70 -23.72 -8.53
CA GLU A 195 -9.68 -24.79 -8.73
C GLU A 195 -10.23 -25.34 -7.41
N LYS A 196 -9.39 -25.42 -6.36
CA LYS A 196 -9.78 -25.89 -5.02
C LYS A 196 -10.77 -24.95 -4.31
N LEU A 197 -10.89 -23.68 -4.73
CA LEU A 197 -11.75 -22.71 -4.06
C LEU A 197 -13.25 -22.99 -4.25
N PRO A 198 -14.08 -22.75 -3.22
CA PRO A 198 -15.52 -22.71 -3.38
C PRO A 198 -15.96 -21.70 -4.44
N THR A 199 -16.91 -22.08 -5.30
CA THR A 199 -17.43 -21.22 -6.38
C THR A 199 -17.97 -19.87 -5.88
N ARG A 200 -18.54 -19.84 -4.66
CA ARG A 200 -18.99 -18.59 -4.02
C ARG A 200 -17.85 -17.59 -3.84
N ILE A 201 -16.70 -18.05 -3.34
CA ILE A 201 -15.53 -17.21 -3.10
C ILE A 201 -14.93 -16.72 -4.42
N ARG A 202 -14.78 -17.61 -5.42
CA ARG A 202 -14.35 -17.21 -6.77
C ARG A 202 -15.25 -16.15 -7.40
N LYS A 203 -16.56 -16.23 -7.18
CA LYS A 203 -17.51 -15.23 -7.69
C LYS A 203 -17.31 -13.87 -7.03
N VAL A 204 -17.20 -13.83 -5.69
CA VAL A 204 -16.92 -12.57 -4.95
C VAL A 204 -15.61 -11.95 -5.41
N PHE A 205 -14.56 -12.77 -5.57
CA PHE A 205 -13.28 -12.32 -6.09
C PHE A 205 -13.42 -11.70 -7.48
N GLY A 206 -14.07 -12.39 -8.43
CA GLY A 206 -14.27 -11.87 -9.80
C GLY A 206 -15.14 -10.61 -9.86
N GLU A 207 -16.13 -10.47 -8.96
CA GLU A 207 -16.93 -9.24 -8.84
C GLU A 207 -16.06 -8.05 -8.39
N LEU A 208 -15.16 -8.27 -7.43
CA LEU A 208 -14.26 -7.24 -6.90
C LEU A 208 -13.08 -6.92 -7.82
N GLU A 209 -12.52 -7.92 -8.49
CA GLU A 209 -11.58 -7.73 -9.59
C GLU A 209 -12.24 -6.90 -10.71
N GLY A 210 -13.53 -7.14 -10.98
CA GLY A 210 -14.30 -6.32 -11.91
C GLY A 210 -14.45 -4.85 -11.49
N LEU A 211 -14.19 -4.48 -10.23
CA LEU A 211 -14.17 -3.08 -9.81
C LEU A 211 -12.87 -2.36 -10.22
N THR A 212 -11.76 -3.07 -10.42
CA THR A 212 -10.49 -2.45 -10.85
C THR A 212 -10.42 -2.23 -12.37
N ASP A 213 -11.45 -2.64 -13.12
CA ASP A 213 -11.58 -2.44 -14.57
C ASP A 213 -11.45 -0.95 -14.96
N PRO A 214 -10.40 -0.57 -15.72
CA PRO A 214 -10.16 0.82 -16.09
C PRO A 214 -11.18 1.37 -17.10
N SER A 215 -12.02 0.52 -17.69
CA SER A 215 -12.99 0.88 -18.72
C SER A 215 -13.91 2.02 -18.30
N ARG A 216 -14.12 2.96 -19.23
CA ARG A 216 -14.95 4.18 -19.02
C ARG A 216 -14.56 4.93 -17.75
N ASN A 217 -13.26 5.05 -17.50
CA ASN A 217 -12.69 5.71 -16.33
C ASN A 217 -13.18 5.07 -15.02
N HIS A 218 -12.91 3.77 -14.83
CA HIS A 218 -13.24 3.05 -13.58
C HIS A 218 -14.74 3.12 -13.22
N ARG A 219 -15.62 3.03 -14.22
CA ARG A 219 -17.07 3.26 -14.03
C ARG A 219 -17.68 2.34 -12.97
N ARG A 220 -17.28 1.06 -12.94
CA ARG A 220 -17.80 0.07 -11.99
C ARG A 220 -17.44 0.42 -10.54
N TYR A 221 -16.17 0.73 -10.28
CA TYR A 221 -15.72 1.25 -8.98
C TYR A 221 -16.49 2.50 -8.57
N ARG A 222 -16.61 3.49 -9.46
CA ARG A 222 -17.30 4.75 -9.14
C ARG A 222 -18.78 4.55 -8.81
N MET A 223 -19.47 3.71 -9.57
CA MET A 223 -20.86 3.36 -9.27
C MET A 223 -20.97 2.65 -7.92
N TYR A 224 -20.12 1.67 -7.66
CA TYR A 224 -20.10 0.93 -6.40
C TYR A 224 -19.86 1.88 -5.20
N VAL A 225 -18.78 2.66 -5.20
CA VAL A 225 -18.49 3.62 -4.12
C VAL A 225 -19.60 4.65 -3.96
N GLY A 226 -20.23 5.09 -5.06
CA GLY A 226 -21.37 6.01 -5.03
C GLY A 226 -22.62 5.45 -4.33
N THR A 227 -22.73 4.13 -4.16
CA THR A 227 -23.83 3.51 -3.39
C THR A 227 -23.53 3.38 -1.89
N LEU A 228 -22.27 3.50 -1.50
CA LEU A 228 -21.85 3.31 -0.12
C LEU A 228 -22.17 4.54 0.74
N LYS A 229 -22.50 4.30 2.01
CA LYS A 229 -22.69 5.35 3.00
C LYS A 229 -21.42 5.47 3.84
N PRO A 230 -20.95 6.68 4.18
CA PRO A 230 -19.85 6.87 5.12
C PRO A 230 -20.13 6.16 6.46
N PRO A 231 -19.11 5.66 7.17
CA PRO A 231 -17.67 5.73 6.84
C PRO A 231 -17.23 4.78 5.71
N VAL A 232 -16.34 5.25 4.83
CA VAL A 232 -15.76 4.43 3.74
C VAL A 232 -14.28 4.77 3.58
N ILE A 233 -13.42 3.78 3.39
CA ILE A 233 -12.03 3.97 2.96
C ILE A 233 -11.97 3.76 1.45
N PRO A 234 -11.90 4.83 0.63
CA PRO A 234 -11.87 4.69 -0.82
C PRO A 234 -10.54 4.11 -1.29
N TYR A 235 -10.54 3.45 -2.45
CA TYR A 235 -9.31 2.96 -3.05
C TYR A 235 -8.44 4.12 -3.53
N MET A 236 -7.40 4.41 -2.76
CA MET A 236 -6.55 5.59 -2.93
C MET A 236 -5.85 5.70 -4.28
N PRO A 237 -5.38 4.61 -4.93
CA PRO A 237 -4.77 4.69 -6.25
C PRO A 237 -5.66 5.35 -7.32
N ILE A 238 -6.98 5.09 -7.32
CA ILE A 238 -7.90 5.73 -8.26
C ILE A 238 -8.08 7.22 -7.93
N LEU A 239 -8.19 7.58 -6.65
CA LEU A 239 -8.30 8.98 -6.22
C LEU A 239 -7.05 9.80 -6.64
N LEU A 240 -5.86 9.26 -6.40
CA LEU A 240 -4.60 9.90 -6.76
C LEU A 240 -4.43 10.00 -8.28
N LYS A 241 -4.82 8.96 -9.03
CA LYS A 241 -4.85 8.99 -10.49
C LYS A 241 -5.74 10.12 -11.01
N ASP A 242 -6.94 10.29 -10.44
CA ASP A 242 -7.87 11.35 -10.85
C ASP A 242 -7.29 12.75 -10.61
N MET A 243 -6.67 12.97 -9.45
CA MET A 243 -6.04 14.26 -9.14
C MET A 243 -4.82 14.53 -10.02
N THR A 244 -3.99 13.52 -10.26
CA THR A 244 -2.81 13.62 -11.14
C THR A 244 -3.24 13.98 -12.56
N PHE A 245 -4.21 13.25 -13.13
CA PHE A 245 -4.72 13.53 -14.46
C PHE A 245 -5.38 14.91 -14.56
N SER A 246 -6.10 15.34 -13.52
CA SER A 246 -6.67 16.69 -13.45
C SER A 246 -5.58 17.76 -13.41
N HIS A 247 -4.46 17.49 -12.74
CA HIS A 247 -3.33 18.41 -12.66
C HIS A 247 -2.58 18.52 -13.99
N GLU A 248 -2.21 17.39 -14.58
CA GLU A 248 -1.44 17.31 -15.83
C GLU A 248 -2.25 17.75 -17.04
N GLY A 249 -3.55 17.44 -17.07
CA GLY A 249 -4.44 17.75 -18.19
C GLY A 249 -4.92 19.21 -18.25
N ASN A 250 -4.69 20.01 -17.19
CA ASN A 250 -5.19 21.38 -17.11
C ASN A 250 -4.08 22.35 -16.69
N GLN A 251 -3.91 23.44 -17.43
CA GLN A 251 -2.95 24.49 -17.04
C GLN A 251 -3.40 25.20 -15.76
N THR A 252 -2.44 25.49 -14.87
CA THR A 252 -2.71 26.23 -13.62
C THR A 252 -3.06 27.69 -13.88
N LEU A 253 -2.44 28.29 -14.91
CA LEU A 253 -2.71 29.64 -15.36
C LEU A 253 -3.21 29.61 -16.81
N LEU A 254 -4.28 30.35 -17.10
CA LEU A 254 -4.80 30.63 -18.43
C LEU A 254 -4.74 32.15 -18.63
N ASP A 255 -4.04 32.61 -19.67
CA ASP A 255 -3.84 34.05 -19.94
C ASP A 255 -3.34 34.84 -18.71
N SER A 256 -2.41 34.24 -17.94
CA SER A 256 -1.87 34.77 -16.67
C SER A 256 -2.88 34.89 -15.52
N LEU A 257 -4.10 34.38 -15.67
CA LEU A 257 -5.12 34.29 -14.63
C LEU A 257 -5.19 32.87 -14.07
N VAL A 258 -5.57 32.74 -12.80
CA VAL A 258 -5.74 31.44 -12.15
C VAL A 258 -6.88 30.66 -12.81
N ASN A 259 -6.60 29.45 -13.25
CA ASN A 259 -7.61 28.54 -13.80
C ASN A 259 -8.46 27.93 -12.67
N PHE A 260 -9.58 28.58 -12.35
CA PHE A 260 -10.51 28.08 -11.32
C PHE A 260 -11.22 26.79 -11.69
N GLU A 261 -11.30 26.42 -12.98
CA GLU A 261 -11.84 25.13 -13.40
C GLU A 261 -10.94 23.98 -12.93
N LYS A 262 -9.61 24.12 -13.13
CA LYS A 262 -8.62 23.20 -12.56
C LYS A 262 -8.74 23.11 -11.04
N MET A 263 -8.86 24.25 -10.36
CA MET A 263 -9.00 24.28 -8.90
C MET A 263 -10.28 23.56 -8.44
N HIS A 264 -11.38 23.69 -9.19
CA HIS A 264 -12.63 23.01 -8.89
C HIS A 264 -12.51 21.48 -9.02
N LEU A 265 -11.84 21.00 -10.07
CA LEU A 265 -11.57 19.57 -10.30
C LEU A 265 -10.77 18.96 -9.15
N LEU A 266 -9.65 19.60 -8.76
CA LEU A 266 -8.84 19.14 -7.62
C LEU A 266 -9.63 19.16 -6.31
N ALA A 267 -10.43 20.20 -6.08
CA ALA A 267 -11.26 20.32 -4.90
C ALA A 267 -12.38 19.26 -4.83
N GLN A 268 -12.84 18.72 -5.96
CA GLN A 268 -13.84 17.65 -5.99
C GLN A 268 -13.30 16.36 -5.35
N SER A 269 -12.05 16.00 -5.64
CA SER A 269 -11.36 14.87 -5.01
C SER A 269 -11.21 15.05 -3.49
N LEU A 270 -10.89 16.27 -3.04
CA LEU A 270 -10.83 16.59 -1.60
C LEU A 270 -12.20 16.51 -0.93
N ARG A 271 -13.27 16.95 -1.60
CA ARG A 271 -14.65 16.82 -1.11
C ARG A 271 -15.07 15.35 -1.00
N MET A 272 -14.67 14.50 -1.95
CA MET A 272 -14.91 13.06 -1.86
C MET A 272 -14.23 12.44 -0.64
N MET A 273 -12.95 12.73 -0.41
CA MET A 273 -12.21 12.28 0.78
C MET A 273 -12.91 12.71 2.08
N ARG A 274 -13.37 13.96 2.16
CA ARG A 274 -14.15 14.46 3.31
C ARG A 274 -15.48 13.72 3.48
N ALA A 275 -16.21 13.47 2.39
CA ALA A 275 -17.48 12.73 2.43
C ALA A 275 -17.28 11.30 2.96
N CYS A 276 -16.25 10.60 2.50
CA CYS A 276 -15.86 9.27 3.00
C CYS A 276 -15.62 9.22 4.52
N ARG A 277 -15.19 10.33 5.12
CA ARG A 277 -14.88 10.49 6.56
C ARG A 277 -15.96 11.17 7.38
N ALA A 278 -17.13 11.45 6.78
CA ALA A 278 -18.15 12.29 7.41
C ALA A 278 -18.80 11.67 8.67
N ARG A 279 -18.53 10.40 8.97
CA ARG A 279 -19.02 9.68 10.16
C ARG A 279 -17.87 8.92 10.80
N SER A 280 -17.95 8.76 12.11
CA SER A 280 -17.07 7.87 12.87
C SER A 280 -17.28 6.42 12.43
N TRP A 281 -16.22 5.63 12.46
CA TRP A 281 -16.30 4.19 12.30
C TRP A 281 -16.51 3.55 13.67
N GLU A 282 -17.74 3.06 13.91
CA GLU A 282 -18.23 2.60 15.21
C GLU A 282 -18.70 1.14 15.14
N ILE A 283 -17.95 0.29 14.43
CA ILE A 283 -18.25 -1.13 14.35
C ILE A 283 -17.56 -1.83 15.54
N PRO A 284 -18.29 -2.62 16.35
CA PRO A 284 -17.66 -3.36 17.46
C PRO A 284 -16.79 -4.51 16.93
N PRO A 285 -15.71 -4.87 17.64
CA PRO A 285 -14.86 -5.99 17.25
C PRO A 285 -15.68 -7.30 17.23
N PRO A 286 -15.45 -8.20 16.26
CA PRO A 286 -16.02 -9.53 16.30
C PRO A 286 -15.43 -10.33 17.48
N PRO A 287 -16.08 -11.44 17.89
CA PRO A 287 -15.52 -12.34 18.89
C PRO A 287 -14.11 -12.80 18.48
N SER A 288 -13.15 -12.59 19.38
CA SER A 288 -11.76 -12.97 19.16
C SER A 288 -11.44 -14.31 19.80
N THR A 289 -10.62 -15.10 19.12
CA THR A 289 -10.04 -16.35 19.66
C THR A 289 -8.60 -16.15 20.17
N LYS A 290 -8.05 -14.94 20.02
CA LYS A 290 -6.69 -14.54 20.39
C LYS A 290 -6.70 -13.30 21.30
N SER A 291 -5.52 -12.89 21.76
CA SER A 291 -5.38 -11.59 22.41
C SER A 291 -5.48 -10.49 21.34
N GLU A 292 -6.28 -9.44 21.60
CA GLU A 292 -6.32 -8.24 20.75
C GLU A 292 -4.91 -7.71 20.47
N ALA A 293 -4.03 -7.70 21.46
CA ALA A 293 -2.66 -7.21 21.31
C ALA A 293 -1.86 -8.00 20.27
N GLU A 294 -2.08 -9.32 20.18
CA GLU A 294 -1.40 -10.18 19.20
C GLU A 294 -1.88 -9.87 17.78
N VAL A 295 -3.20 -9.78 17.58
CA VAL A 295 -3.77 -9.48 16.26
C VAL A 295 -3.41 -8.08 15.80
N ARG A 296 -3.46 -7.09 16.70
CA ARG A 296 -3.01 -5.72 16.42
C ARG A 296 -1.52 -5.66 16.08
N SER A 297 -0.67 -6.39 16.80
CA SER A 297 0.76 -6.48 16.50
C SER A 297 1.00 -7.08 15.11
N TYR A 298 0.23 -8.10 14.75
CA TYR A 298 0.31 -8.72 13.43
C TYR A 298 -0.08 -7.74 12.31
N VAL A 299 -1.26 -7.13 12.37
CA VAL A 299 -1.77 -6.25 11.29
C VAL A 299 -0.98 -4.94 11.11
N THR A 300 -0.22 -4.53 12.13
CA THR A 300 0.63 -3.34 12.09
C THR A 300 2.06 -3.64 11.65
N SER A 301 2.45 -4.92 11.61
CA SER A 301 3.81 -5.38 11.30
C SER A 301 3.78 -6.53 10.31
N LEU A 302 3.10 -6.35 9.17
CA LEU A 302 3.01 -7.36 8.12
C LEU A 302 4.40 -7.60 7.52
N HIS A 303 4.74 -8.87 7.32
CA HIS A 303 5.96 -9.26 6.64
C HIS A 303 5.62 -9.53 5.18
N VAL A 304 6.35 -8.89 4.26
CA VAL A 304 6.02 -8.91 2.83
C VAL A 304 7.26 -9.10 1.97
N ILE A 305 7.11 -9.82 0.87
CA ILE A 305 8.06 -9.86 -0.25
C ILE A 305 7.53 -8.91 -1.32
N ASP A 306 8.22 -7.80 -1.54
CA ASP A 306 7.92 -6.83 -2.61
C ASP A 306 8.72 -7.09 -3.91
N CYS A 307 9.71 -7.99 -3.90
CA CYS A 307 10.41 -8.42 -5.11
C CYS A 307 9.55 -9.33 -6.00
N GLU A 308 9.01 -8.80 -7.10
CA GLU A 308 8.25 -9.58 -8.09
C GLU A 308 9.03 -10.79 -8.63
N ARG A 309 10.35 -10.68 -8.80
CA ARG A 309 11.19 -11.80 -9.25
C ARG A 309 11.17 -12.95 -8.26
N ILE A 310 11.22 -12.67 -6.95
CA ILE A 310 11.18 -13.69 -5.90
C ILE A 310 9.78 -14.32 -5.86
N LEU A 311 8.72 -13.52 -5.87
CA LEU A 311 7.34 -14.00 -5.91
C LEU A 311 7.10 -14.93 -7.11
N ASN A 312 7.59 -14.57 -8.30
CA ASN A 312 7.50 -15.41 -9.49
C ASN A 312 8.28 -16.74 -9.34
N GLN A 313 9.46 -16.72 -8.72
CA GLN A 313 10.23 -17.94 -8.44
C GLN A 313 9.51 -18.85 -7.43
N MET A 314 8.92 -18.28 -6.38
CA MET A 314 8.12 -19.03 -5.41
C MET A 314 6.88 -19.65 -6.08
N SER A 315 6.16 -18.87 -6.88
CA SER A 315 5.02 -19.35 -7.68
C SER A 315 5.37 -20.54 -8.59
N GLN A 316 6.55 -20.55 -9.20
CA GLN A 316 7.03 -21.69 -10.01
C GLN A 316 7.35 -22.93 -9.17
N ARG A 317 7.76 -22.76 -7.90
CA ARG A 317 7.97 -23.87 -6.97
C ARG A 317 6.65 -24.45 -6.45
N VAL A 318 5.66 -23.58 -6.20
CA VAL A 318 4.33 -23.97 -5.71
C VAL A 318 3.58 -24.78 -6.77
N GLU A 319 3.50 -24.30 -8.02
CA GLU A 319 2.87 -25.03 -9.13
C GLU A 319 3.73 -24.99 -10.40
N PRO A 320 4.71 -25.90 -10.61
CA PRO A 320 5.58 -25.88 -11.79
C PRO A 320 4.80 -25.87 -13.11
N ARG A 321 5.26 -25.09 -14.11
CA ARG A 321 4.70 -25.16 -15.46
C ARG A 321 5.04 -26.54 -16.05
N ARG A 322 4.03 -27.26 -16.53
CA ARG A 322 4.21 -28.48 -17.34
C ARG A 322 4.79 -28.14 -18.71
#